data_AF-A0A7W1DNF2-F1
#
_entry.id   AF-A0A7W1DNF2-F1
#
_cell.length_a   1.000
_cell.length_b   1.000
_cell.length_c   1.000
_cell.angle_alpha   90.00
_cell.angle_beta   90.00
_cell.angle_gamma   90.00
#
_symmetry.space_group_name_H-M   'P 1'
#
loop_
_entity.id
_entity.type
_entity.pdbx_description
1 polymer ?
#
loop_
_entity_poly.entity_id
_entity_poly.type
_entity_poly.pdbx_seq_one_letter_code
_entity_poly.pdbx_strand_id
1 'polypeptide(L)'
;MKARTRDAIGDIRHVFLDADRDGQQVLAAIGARRDLPAPSYVLHSSPNRLHVLWRVTGFTRESVEALQKHLARELKTDKAATSCAQTTRMPGFFNHKYRPAPMVVAQYGSTKRVFSPVDFPAAPPTTVALAPPGSKPHRSSTEIIVVERARRYLAAVPPAVAGRHGDADTFRACCRLVRGFALGDEDALVVLSEWNRRCEPPWSEEELRVKIQGARRYGREAIGGLLTMELSAEVEPLNGRRQRFLQLDRHRATPLSEIDHPQAHPQCRRAGKESRRAARASQCKPLN
;
A
#
# COMPACT_ATOMS: atom_id res chain seq x y z
N MET A 1 -11.29 14.59 4.16
CA MET A 1 -10.36 14.57 3.00
C MET A 1 -11.18 14.10 1.80
N LYS A 2 -11.60 15.00 0.89
CA LYS A 2 -12.36 14.59 -0.30
C LYS A 2 -11.54 13.51 -1.02
N ALA A 3 -12.13 12.33 -1.20
CA ALA A 3 -11.51 11.27 -1.98
C ALA A 3 -11.11 11.87 -3.34
N ARG A 4 -9.85 11.70 -3.73
CA ARG A 4 -9.35 12.21 -5.01
C ARG A 4 -10.21 11.55 -6.09
N THR A 5 -11.01 12.35 -6.78
CA THR A 5 -12.03 11.83 -7.66
C THR A 5 -11.35 11.26 -8.89
N ARG A 6 -11.41 9.93 -9.06
CA ARG A 6 -11.05 9.20 -10.28
C ARG A 6 -11.59 9.89 -11.53
N ASP A 7 -12.74 10.54 -11.39
CA ASP A 7 -13.43 11.24 -12.47
C ASP A 7 -12.74 12.54 -12.92
N ALA A 8 -11.83 13.09 -12.11
CA ALA A 8 -11.03 14.27 -12.43
C ALA A 8 -9.74 13.95 -13.20
N ILE A 9 -9.41 12.67 -13.43
CA ILE A 9 -8.19 12.29 -14.16
C ILE A 9 -8.38 12.50 -15.66
N GLY A 10 -7.84 13.60 -16.21
CA GLY A 10 -7.97 13.94 -17.62
C GLY A 10 -7.25 12.97 -18.56
N ASP A 11 -5.99 12.64 -18.25
CA ASP A 11 -5.15 11.77 -19.09
C ASP A 11 -4.41 10.71 -18.28
N ILE A 12 -4.26 9.52 -18.86
CA ILE A 12 -3.36 8.48 -18.35
C ILE A 12 -1.98 8.65 -18.95
N ARG A 13 -1.02 9.07 -18.12
CA ARG A 13 0.38 9.27 -18.53
C ARG A 13 1.33 8.17 -18.07
N HIS A 14 0.91 7.37 -17.08
CA HIS A 14 1.71 6.28 -16.55
C HIS A 14 0.88 5.05 -16.22
N VAL A 15 1.43 3.88 -16.52
CA VAL A 15 1.15 2.63 -15.81
C VAL A 15 2.16 2.54 -14.67
N PHE A 16 1.73 2.16 -13.47
CA PHE A 16 2.66 1.95 -12.36
C PHE A 16 2.36 0.68 -11.55
N LEU A 17 3.38 0.19 -10.85
CA LEU A 17 3.29 -0.89 -9.86
C LEU A 17 4.01 -0.49 -8.59
N ASP A 18 3.42 -0.81 -7.44
CA ASP A 18 3.97 -0.51 -6.12
C ASP A 18 4.44 -1.79 -5.43
N ALA A 19 5.75 -2.00 -5.38
CA ALA A 19 6.38 -3.13 -4.70
C ALA A 19 6.73 -2.72 -3.25
N ASP A 20 5.84 -3.09 -2.34
CA ASP A 20 5.96 -2.79 -0.90
C ASP A 20 7.01 -3.64 -0.16
N ARG A 21 7.54 -4.66 -0.84
CA ARG A 21 8.61 -5.56 -0.39
C ARG A 21 9.30 -6.17 -1.62
N ASP A 22 10.47 -6.76 -1.40
CA ASP A 22 11.18 -7.58 -2.39
C ASP A 22 11.41 -6.87 -3.75
N GLY A 23 11.60 -5.55 -3.73
CA GLY A 23 11.65 -4.73 -4.95
C GLY A 23 12.64 -5.26 -6.01
N GLN A 24 13.83 -5.70 -5.61
CA GLN A 24 14.82 -6.27 -6.53
C GLN A 24 14.32 -7.52 -7.25
N GLN A 25 13.58 -8.40 -6.56
CA GLN A 25 12.99 -9.58 -7.18
C GLN A 25 11.88 -9.20 -8.16
N VAL A 26 11.10 -8.16 -7.85
CA VAL A 26 10.08 -7.62 -8.77
C VAL A 26 10.73 -7.07 -10.04
N LEU A 27 11.84 -6.33 -9.94
CA LEU A 27 12.57 -5.85 -11.12
C LEU A 27 13.15 -6.99 -11.95
N ALA A 28 13.72 -8.01 -11.30
CA ALA A 28 14.22 -9.18 -11.99
C ALA A 28 13.10 -9.93 -12.72
N ALA A 29 11.94 -10.09 -12.09
CA ALA A 29 10.76 -10.72 -12.69
C ALA A 29 10.22 -9.92 -13.90
N ILE A 30 10.24 -8.59 -13.82
CA ILE A 30 9.90 -7.72 -14.96
C ILE A 30 10.92 -7.88 -16.08
N GLY A 31 12.23 -7.88 -15.77
CA GLY A 31 13.30 -8.02 -16.76
C GLY A 31 13.32 -9.38 -17.46
N ALA A 32 12.80 -10.43 -16.83
CA ALA A 32 12.68 -11.77 -17.42
C ALA A 32 11.47 -11.91 -18.36
N ARG A 33 10.51 -10.98 -18.32
CA ARG A 33 9.29 -11.02 -19.14
C ARG A 33 9.54 -10.43 -20.53
N ARG A 34 9.13 -11.17 -21.57
CA ARG A 34 9.22 -10.72 -22.97
C ARG A 34 8.03 -9.88 -23.43
N ASP A 35 6.91 -10.01 -22.71
CA ASP A 35 5.65 -9.32 -22.95
C ASP A 35 5.55 -7.98 -22.21
N LEU A 36 6.58 -7.60 -21.45
CA LEU A 36 6.67 -6.30 -20.78
C LEU A 36 7.87 -5.51 -21.28
N PRO A 37 7.69 -4.21 -21.58
CA PRO A 37 8.80 -3.35 -21.92
C PRO A 37 9.64 -3.01 -20.67
N ALA A 38 10.89 -2.61 -20.90
CA ALA A 38 11.71 -2.06 -19.83
C ALA A 38 11.08 -0.79 -19.23
N PRO A 39 11.06 -0.62 -17.90
CA PRO A 39 10.47 0.54 -17.23
C PRO A 39 11.05 1.88 -17.70
N SER A 40 10.22 2.92 -17.68
CA SER A 40 10.69 4.30 -17.88
C SER A 40 11.37 4.84 -16.63
N TYR A 41 10.83 4.52 -15.45
CA TYR A 41 11.35 4.96 -14.16
C TYR A 41 11.20 3.86 -13.12
N VAL A 42 12.18 3.78 -12.21
CA VAL A 42 12.07 2.99 -10.97
C VAL A 42 12.37 3.92 -9.80
N LEU A 43 11.39 4.13 -8.93
CA LEU A 43 11.53 4.96 -7.74
C LEU A 43 11.83 4.07 -6.54
N HIS A 44 12.96 4.25 -5.90
CA HIS A 44 13.30 3.61 -4.63
C HIS A 44 12.73 4.47 -3.50
N SER A 45 11.59 4.04 -2.93
CA SER A 45 10.86 4.82 -1.92
C SER A 45 11.38 4.61 -0.50
N SER A 46 12.02 3.46 -0.26
CA SER A 46 12.74 3.05 0.95
C SER A 46 13.52 1.76 0.67
N PRO A 47 14.39 1.26 1.57
CA PRO A 47 15.08 0.00 1.34
C PRO A 47 14.11 -1.14 0.98
N ASN A 48 14.39 -1.84 -0.12
CA ASN A 48 13.58 -2.92 -0.69
C ASN A 48 12.15 -2.57 -1.13
N ARG A 49 11.76 -1.28 -1.15
CA ARG A 49 10.46 -0.84 -1.69
C ARG A 49 10.65 0.05 -2.91
N LEU A 50 9.91 -0.24 -3.97
CA LEU A 50 10.02 0.53 -5.19
C LEU A 50 8.71 0.69 -5.93
N HIS A 51 8.63 1.78 -6.70
CA HIS A 51 7.53 2.01 -7.62
C HIS A 51 8.11 1.89 -9.03
N VAL A 52 7.54 1.01 -9.85
CA VAL A 52 7.91 0.87 -11.25
C VAL A 52 6.93 1.67 -12.09
N LEU A 53 7.42 2.47 -13.03
CA LEU A 53 6.58 3.30 -13.90
C LEU A 53 6.98 3.14 -15.37
N TRP A 54 5.96 3.07 -16.22
CA TRP A 54 6.08 3.19 -17.67
C TRP A 54 5.35 4.44 -18.13
N ARG A 55 5.99 5.26 -18.97
CA ARG A 55 5.31 6.36 -19.67
C ARG A 55 4.36 5.78 -20.71
N VAL A 56 3.10 6.17 -20.69
CA VAL A 56 2.09 5.62 -21.60
C VAL A 56 1.21 6.69 -22.26
N THR A 57 0.51 6.27 -23.30
CA THR A 57 -0.59 6.98 -23.97
C THR A 57 -1.68 5.98 -24.39
N GLY A 58 -2.88 6.46 -24.73
CA GLY A 58 -3.95 5.63 -25.31
C GLY A 58 -4.67 4.69 -24.33
N PHE A 59 -4.42 4.83 -23.02
CA PHE A 59 -5.16 4.09 -21.99
C PHE A 59 -6.39 4.86 -21.51
N THR A 60 -7.48 4.15 -21.25
CA THR A 60 -8.60 4.66 -20.45
C THR A 60 -8.33 4.42 -18.97
N ARG A 61 -9.13 5.04 -18.08
CA ARG A 61 -9.04 4.81 -16.63
C ARG A 61 -9.32 3.34 -16.30
N GLU A 62 -10.28 2.73 -17.00
CA GLU A 62 -10.67 1.33 -16.81
C GLU A 62 -9.56 0.39 -17.25
N SER A 63 -8.98 0.62 -18.44
CA SER A 63 -7.97 -0.29 -18.99
C SER A 63 -6.64 -0.20 -18.25
N VAL A 64 -6.21 0.99 -17.82
CA VAL A 64 -4.98 1.13 -17.01
C VAL A 64 -5.14 0.46 -15.64
N GLU A 65 -6.28 0.64 -14.97
CA GLU A 65 -6.51 0.00 -13.68
C GLU A 65 -6.62 -1.52 -13.81
N ALA A 66 -7.23 -2.02 -14.89
CA ALA A 66 -7.29 -3.45 -15.18
C ALA A 66 -5.88 -4.04 -15.38
N LEU A 67 -5.04 -3.38 -16.18
CA LEU A 67 -3.65 -3.78 -16.39
C LEU A 67 -2.84 -3.75 -15.09
N GLN A 68 -2.92 -2.67 -14.31
CA GLN A 68 -2.22 -2.56 -13.03
C GLN A 68 -2.64 -3.65 -12.04
N LYS A 69 -3.95 -3.97 -11.97
CA LYS A 69 -4.47 -5.06 -11.13
C LYS A 69 -3.97 -6.42 -11.61
N HIS A 70 -3.92 -6.65 -12.92
CA HIS A 70 -3.42 -7.90 -13.49
C HIS A 70 -1.94 -8.09 -13.15
N LEU A 71 -1.11 -7.11 -13.49
CA LEU A 71 0.32 -7.13 -13.20
C LEU A 71 0.63 -7.22 -11.71
N ALA A 72 -0.12 -6.52 -10.84
CA ALA A 72 0.08 -6.61 -9.39
C ALA A 72 -0.22 -8.00 -8.83
N ARG A 73 -1.16 -8.75 -9.43
CA ARG A 73 -1.42 -10.15 -9.04
C ARG A 73 -0.27 -11.05 -9.47
N GLU A 74 0.16 -10.95 -10.72
CA GLU A 74 1.21 -11.81 -11.28
C GLU A 74 2.57 -11.58 -10.62
N LEU A 75 2.95 -10.32 -10.47
CA LEU A 75 4.24 -9.90 -9.91
C LEU A 75 4.21 -9.80 -8.38
N LYS A 76 3.09 -10.18 -7.75
CA LYS A 76 2.88 -10.21 -6.29
C LYS A 76 3.19 -8.88 -5.57
N THR A 77 2.86 -7.76 -6.22
CA THR A 77 3.01 -6.40 -5.67
C THR A 77 1.74 -5.94 -4.92
N ASP A 78 1.68 -4.69 -4.43
CA ASP A 78 0.51 -4.21 -3.69
C ASP A 78 -0.73 -4.08 -4.59
N LYS A 79 -1.74 -4.91 -4.29
CA LYS A 79 -3.02 -4.96 -4.99
C LYS A 79 -3.94 -3.78 -4.67
N ALA A 80 -3.67 -2.97 -3.64
CA ALA A 80 -4.42 -1.71 -3.38
C ALA A 80 -3.91 -0.55 -4.24
N ALA A 81 -2.61 -0.50 -4.51
CA ALA A 81 -1.97 0.58 -5.24
C ALA A 81 -2.16 0.42 -6.76
N THR A 82 -3.40 0.35 -7.23
CA THR A 82 -3.72 0.13 -8.65
C THR A 82 -4.70 1.15 -9.21
N SER A 83 -5.01 2.22 -8.47
CA SER A 83 -5.90 3.30 -8.95
C SER A 83 -5.18 4.20 -9.94
N CYS A 84 -5.88 4.68 -10.98
CA CYS A 84 -5.31 5.69 -11.89
C CYS A 84 -5.06 7.06 -11.23
N ALA A 85 -5.63 7.31 -10.05
CA ALA A 85 -5.41 8.53 -9.26
C ALA A 85 -4.32 8.36 -8.16
N GLN A 86 -3.61 7.23 -8.16
CA GLN A 86 -2.57 6.96 -7.18
C GLN A 86 -1.38 7.92 -7.36
N THR A 87 -0.90 8.46 -6.24
CA THR A 87 0.28 9.33 -6.20
C THR A 87 1.53 8.53 -5.81
N THR A 88 2.66 8.80 -6.45
CA THR A 88 3.96 8.23 -6.09
C THR A 88 4.79 9.16 -5.21
N ARG A 89 5.88 8.65 -4.66
CA ARG A 89 6.84 9.47 -3.91
C ARG A 89 7.65 10.35 -4.86
N MET A 90 7.98 11.56 -4.42
CA MET A 90 8.78 12.50 -5.21
C MET A 90 10.28 12.24 -5.01
N PRO A 91 11.05 11.98 -6.08
CA PRO A 91 12.51 11.84 -6.00
C PRO A 91 13.17 13.11 -5.45
N GLY A 92 14.27 12.95 -4.71
CA GLY A 92 15.00 14.05 -4.07
C GLY A 92 14.45 14.48 -2.70
N PHE A 93 13.30 13.93 -2.27
CA PHE A 93 12.70 14.21 -0.96
C PHE A 93 12.85 13.03 0.00
N PHE A 94 12.85 13.31 1.30
CA PHE A 94 12.90 12.28 2.35
C PHE A 94 11.52 11.68 2.62
N ASN A 95 11.46 10.35 2.77
CA ASN A 95 10.27 9.63 3.13
C ASN A 95 10.14 9.53 4.66
N HIS A 96 9.45 10.50 5.27
CA HIS A 96 9.25 10.58 6.72
C HIS A 96 8.29 9.53 7.32
N LYS A 97 7.80 8.57 6.53
CA LYS A 97 7.04 7.42 7.04
C LYS A 97 7.91 6.48 7.90
N TYR A 98 9.24 6.55 7.75
CA TYR A 98 10.20 5.69 8.42
C TYR A 98 11.25 6.51 9.17
N ARG A 99 11.94 5.88 10.13
CA ARG A 99 13.06 6.42 10.90
C ARG A 99 14.22 5.41 10.85
N PRO A 100 15.44 5.80 10.41
CA PRO A 100 15.76 7.07 9.77
C PRO A 100 14.98 7.25 8.45
N ALA A 101 14.72 8.49 8.06
CA ALA A 101 13.95 8.78 6.84
C ALA A 101 14.82 8.53 5.60
N PRO A 102 14.49 7.54 4.74
CA PRO A 102 15.26 7.30 3.53
C PRO A 102 14.96 8.38 2.49
N MET A 103 15.97 8.77 1.71
CA MET A 103 15.79 9.63 0.54
C MET A 103 15.16 8.82 -0.61
N VAL A 104 14.19 9.40 -1.28
CA VAL A 104 13.57 8.80 -2.47
C VAL A 104 14.47 9.06 -3.67
N VAL A 105 14.90 8.00 -4.34
CA VAL A 105 15.79 8.08 -5.52
C VAL A 105 15.06 7.55 -6.75
N ALA A 106 15.27 8.17 -7.90
CA ALA A 106 14.79 7.69 -9.19
C ALA A 106 15.94 7.11 -10.01
N GLN A 107 15.74 5.90 -10.51
CA GLN A 107 16.52 5.33 -11.60
C GLN A 107 15.75 5.55 -12.92
N TYR A 108 16.46 6.03 -13.93
CA TYR A 108 15.89 6.35 -15.23
C TYR A 108 16.20 5.22 -16.23
N GLY A 109 15.16 4.69 -16.86
CA GLY A 109 15.25 3.65 -17.89
C GLY A 109 14.87 4.20 -19.26
N SER A 110 13.86 3.60 -19.88
CA SER A 110 13.34 3.96 -21.22
C SER A 110 12.53 5.28 -21.19
N THR A 111 13.18 6.39 -20.83
CA THR A 111 12.51 7.67 -20.61
C THR A 111 12.02 8.33 -21.89
N LYS A 112 12.63 8.05 -23.04
CA LYS A 112 12.24 8.64 -24.34
C LYS A 112 11.06 7.92 -25.00
N ARG A 113 10.78 6.67 -24.60
CA ARG A 113 9.72 5.86 -25.19
C ARG A 113 8.40 6.12 -24.45
N VAL A 114 7.32 6.23 -25.21
CA VAL A 114 5.95 6.28 -24.71
C VAL A 114 5.24 5.03 -25.23
N PHE A 115 4.78 4.19 -24.31
CA PHE A 115 4.12 2.93 -24.63
C PHE A 115 2.62 3.11 -24.78
N SER A 116 1.98 2.16 -25.44
CA SER A 116 0.53 2.12 -25.68
C SER A 116 -0.03 0.79 -25.16
N PRO A 117 -1.36 0.59 -25.12
CA PRO A 117 -1.93 -0.67 -24.64
C PRO A 117 -1.40 -1.92 -25.35
N VAL A 118 -1.00 -1.82 -26.63
CA VAL A 118 -0.48 -2.97 -27.39
C VAL A 118 0.93 -3.39 -26.97
N ASP A 119 1.66 -2.55 -26.22
CA ASP A 119 2.98 -2.88 -25.68
C ASP A 119 2.90 -3.72 -24.37
N PHE A 120 1.70 -4.00 -23.86
CA PHE A 120 1.48 -4.69 -22.59
C PHE A 120 0.62 -5.95 -22.78
N PRO A 121 0.69 -6.93 -21.86
CA PRO A 121 -0.21 -8.09 -21.90
C PRO A 121 -1.66 -7.65 -21.76
N ALA A 122 -2.54 -8.28 -22.54
CA ALA A 122 -3.97 -8.08 -22.42
C ALA A 122 -4.42 -8.50 -21.02
N ALA A 123 -5.02 -7.59 -20.26
CA ALA A 123 -5.66 -7.96 -19.01
C ALA A 123 -6.78 -8.97 -19.31
N PRO A 124 -6.85 -10.12 -18.61
CA PRO A 124 -7.92 -11.08 -18.85
C PRO A 124 -9.26 -10.38 -18.62
N PRO A 125 -10.28 -10.68 -19.45
CA PRO A 125 -11.61 -10.11 -19.25
C PRO A 125 -12.04 -10.43 -17.83
N THR A 126 -12.33 -9.39 -17.05
CA THR A 126 -12.92 -9.59 -15.73
C THR A 126 -14.34 -10.05 -15.98
N THR A 127 -14.57 -11.37 -15.99
CA THR A 127 -15.92 -11.93 -15.98
C THR A 127 -16.58 -11.51 -14.67
N VAL A 128 -17.26 -10.38 -14.70
CA VAL A 128 -18.31 -10.09 -13.73
C VAL A 128 -19.41 -11.04 -14.12
N ALA A 129 -19.61 -12.11 -13.35
CA ALA A 129 -20.79 -12.95 -13.52
C ALA A 129 -22.02 -12.06 -13.30
N LEU A 130 -22.62 -11.62 -14.40
CA LEU A 130 -23.94 -11.00 -14.41
C LEU A 130 -24.92 -12.09 -14.01
N ALA A 131 -25.42 -12.03 -12.78
CA ALA A 131 -26.60 -12.80 -12.41
C ALA A 131 -27.76 -12.39 -13.36
N PRO A 132 -28.57 -13.34 -13.84
CA PRO A 132 -29.63 -13.04 -14.78
C PRO A 132 -30.67 -12.11 -14.14
N PRO A 133 -31.18 -11.10 -14.87
CA PRO A 133 -32.24 -10.24 -14.37
C PRO A 133 -33.57 -10.97 -14.49
N GLY A 134 -34.29 -11.08 -13.37
CA GLY A 134 -35.72 -11.40 -13.41
C GLY A 134 -36.09 -12.82 -12.99
N SER A 135 -35.93 -13.12 -11.71
CA SER A 135 -36.95 -13.89 -11.01
C SER A 135 -37.14 -13.24 -9.65
N LYS A 136 -38.37 -12.81 -9.32
CA LYS A 136 -38.69 -12.35 -7.96
C LYS A 136 -38.51 -13.56 -7.04
N PRO A 137 -37.59 -13.58 -6.07
CA PRO A 137 -37.45 -14.76 -5.23
C PRO A 137 -38.57 -14.74 -4.19
N HIS A 138 -39.32 -15.83 -4.12
CA HIS A 138 -39.81 -16.24 -2.81
C HIS A 138 -38.57 -16.54 -1.98
N ARG A 139 -38.33 -15.71 -0.96
CA ARG A 139 -37.09 -15.72 -0.17
C ARG A 139 -36.85 -17.14 0.36
N SER A 140 -35.77 -17.78 -0.07
CA SER A 140 -35.52 -19.17 0.35
C SER A 140 -35.23 -19.21 1.85
N SER A 141 -35.56 -20.32 2.52
CA SER A 141 -35.25 -20.50 3.96
C SER A 141 -33.77 -20.30 4.26
N THR A 142 -32.89 -20.68 3.33
CA THR A 142 -31.44 -20.46 3.38
C THR A 142 -31.07 -18.98 3.38
N GLU A 143 -31.68 -18.15 2.53
CA GLU A 143 -31.43 -16.70 2.50
C GLU A 143 -31.81 -16.03 3.81
N ILE A 144 -32.95 -16.43 4.41
CA ILE A 144 -33.37 -15.94 5.73
C ILE A 144 -32.33 -16.27 6.80
N ILE A 145 -31.81 -17.50 6.81
CA ILE A 145 -30.78 -17.94 7.76
C ILE A 145 -29.49 -17.12 7.58
N VAL A 146 -29.09 -16.83 6.34
CA VAL A 146 -27.86 -16.06 6.06
C VAL A 146 -27.99 -14.61 6.54
N VAL A 147 -29.12 -13.95 6.25
CA VAL A 147 -29.38 -12.58 6.71
C VAL A 147 -29.37 -12.51 8.24
N GLU A 148 -29.99 -13.49 8.91
CA GLU A 148 -30.03 -13.54 10.37
C GLU A 148 -28.64 -13.80 10.99
N ARG A 149 -27.81 -14.66 10.37
CA ARG A 149 -26.41 -14.83 10.79
C ARG A 149 -25.62 -13.53 10.66
N ALA A 150 -25.81 -12.80 9.56
CA ALA A 150 -25.15 -11.53 9.32
C ALA A 150 -25.58 -10.44 10.33
N ARG A 151 -26.87 -10.39 10.70
CA ARG A 151 -27.37 -9.53 11.79
C ARG A 151 -26.66 -9.81 13.11
N ARG A 152 -26.61 -11.07 13.53
CA ARG A 152 -25.95 -11.46 14.78
C ARG A 152 -24.46 -11.12 14.77
N TYR A 153 -23.80 -11.32 13.63
CA TYR A 153 -22.42 -10.91 13.47
C TYR A 153 -22.25 -9.40 13.67
N LEU A 154 -23.03 -8.56 12.99
CA LEU A 154 -22.91 -7.10 13.16
C LEU A 154 -23.35 -6.61 14.54
N ALA A 155 -24.30 -7.27 15.20
CA ALA A 155 -24.66 -6.96 16.59
C ALA A 155 -23.44 -7.01 17.52
N ALA A 156 -22.50 -7.94 17.29
CA ALA A 156 -21.25 -8.05 18.03
C ALA A 156 -20.16 -7.05 17.59
N VAL A 157 -20.31 -6.40 16.43
CA VAL A 157 -19.34 -5.42 15.93
C VAL A 157 -19.56 -4.06 16.64
N PRO A 158 -18.50 -3.44 17.20
CA PRO A 158 -18.58 -2.09 17.78
C PRO A 158 -19.10 -1.07 16.77
N PRO A 159 -19.87 -0.05 17.19
CA PRO A 159 -20.34 0.98 16.27
C PRO A 159 -19.21 1.85 15.74
N ALA A 160 -19.39 2.39 14.54
CA ALA A 160 -18.48 3.39 13.99
C ALA A 160 -18.69 4.77 14.64
N VAL A 161 -17.59 5.40 15.05
CA VAL A 161 -17.59 6.75 15.62
C VAL A 161 -16.74 7.68 14.76
N ALA A 162 -17.29 8.84 14.38
CA ALA A 162 -16.59 9.87 13.65
C ALA A 162 -15.35 10.34 14.41
N GLY A 163 -14.26 10.58 13.68
CA GLY A 163 -12.95 10.88 14.27
C GLY A 163 -12.20 9.67 14.84
N ARG A 164 -12.82 8.48 14.91
CA ARG A 164 -12.19 7.22 15.36
C ARG A 164 -12.18 6.13 14.27
N HIS A 165 -11.83 6.50 13.04
CA HIS A 165 -11.83 5.60 11.88
C HIS A 165 -13.21 5.05 11.48
N GLY A 166 -14.31 5.67 11.92
CA GLY A 166 -15.66 5.20 11.61
C GLY A 166 -15.92 4.95 10.11
N ASP A 167 -15.32 5.73 9.21
CA ASP A 167 -15.43 5.49 7.76
C ASP A 167 -14.92 4.11 7.33
N ALA A 168 -13.75 3.72 7.85
CA ALA A 168 -13.08 2.46 7.56
C ALA A 168 -13.75 1.28 8.27
N ASP A 169 -14.27 1.50 9.48
CA ASP A 169 -15.01 0.50 10.23
C ASP A 169 -16.34 0.17 9.54
N THR A 170 -17.09 1.19 9.11
CA THR A 170 -18.30 1.00 8.31
C THR A 170 -17.98 0.31 6.97
N PHE A 171 -16.91 0.70 6.29
CA PHE A 171 -16.51 0.03 5.04
C PHE A 171 -16.17 -1.45 5.25
N ARG A 172 -15.53 -1.78 6.38
CA ARG A 172 -15.23 -3.18 6.74
C ARG A 172 -16.52 -3.95 7.06
N ALA A 173 -17.45 -3.35 7.80
CA ALA A 173 -18.77 -3.94 8.03
C ALA A 173 -19.48 -4.23 6.69
N CYS A 174 -19.47 -3.30 5.73
CA CYS A 174 -19.98 -3.53 4.39
C CYS A 174 -19.29 -4.72 3.69
N CYS A 175 -17.95 -4.82 3.74
CA CYS A 175 -17.21 -5.93 3.15
C CYS A 175 -17.65 -7.29 3.71
N ARG A 176 -17.84 -7.37 5.04
CA ARG A 176 -18.31 -8.57 5.72
C ARG A 176 -19.70 -8.98 5.25
N LEU A 177 -20.62 -8.02 5.08
CA LEU A 177 -21.98 -8.29 4.60
C LEU A 177 -22.02 -8.76 3.13
N VAL A 178 -21.56 -7.92 2.19
CA VAL A 178 -21.75 -8.20 0.76
C VAL A 178 -20.79 -9.22 0.18
N ARG A 179 -19.63 -9.43 0.83
CA ARG A 179 -18.66 -10.44 0.38
C ARG A 179 -18.62 -11.59 1.37
N GLY A 180 -18.34 -11.35 2.64
CA GLY A 180 -18.25 -12.41 3.65
C GLY A 180 -19.51 -13.29 3.74
N PHE A 181 -20.69 -12.70 3.91
CA PHE A 181 -21.98 -13.39 3.92
C PHE A 181 -22.63 -13.50 2.54
N ALA A 182 -22.00 -12.94 1.50
CA ALA A 182 -22.51 -12.90 0.13
C ALA A 182 -23.92 -12.28 -0.02
N LEU A 183 -24.31 -11.36 0.87
CA LEU A 183 -25.62 -10.69 0.79
C LEU A 183 -25.76 -9.83 -0.46
N GLY A 184 -26.99 -9.72 -0.95
CA GLY A 184 -27.38 -8.68 -1.92
C GLY A 184 -27.37 -7.29 -1.26
N ASP A 185 -27.26 -6.24 -2.08
CA ASP A 185 -27.08 -4.87 -1.59
C ASP A 185 -28.25 -4.39 -0.72
N GLU A 186 -29.49 -4.77 -1.05
CA GLU A 186 -30.69 -4.42 -0.27
C GLU A 186 -30.74 -5.12 1.10
N ASP A 187 -30.49 -6.43 1.16
CA ASP A 187 -30.43 -7.14 2.44
C ASP A 187 -29.24 -6.64 3.29
N ALA A 188 -28.10 -6.34 2.65
CA ALA A 188 -26.97 -5.74 3.35
C ALA A 188 -27.32 -4.36 3.92
N LEU A 189 -28.08 -3.54 3.19
CA LEU A 189 -28.53 -2.23 3.66
C LEU A 189 -29.45 -2.32 4.86
N VAL A 190 -30.39 -3.27 4.87
CA VAL A 190 -31.29 -3.52 6.02
C VAL A 190 -30.47 -3.86 7.26
N VAL A 191 -29.59 -4.87 7.15
CA VAL A 191 -28.75 -5.32 8.28
C VAL A 191 -27.80 -4.22 8.74
N LEU A 192 -27.21 -3.47 7.81
CA LEU A 192 -26.27 -2.40 8.13
C LEU A 192 -26.98 -1.19 8.77
N SER A 193 -28.22 -0.90 8.38
CA SER A 193 -29.01 0.18 8.96
C SER A 193 -29.37 -0.07 10.42
N GLU A 194 -29.65 -1.33 10.79
CA GLU A 194 -29.84 -1.73 12.19
C GLU A 194 -28.58 -1.48 13.03
N TRP A 195 -27.41 -1.87 12.51
CA TRP A 195 -26.11 -1.59 13.13
C TRP A 195 -25.80 -0.08 13.20
N ASN A 196 -26.13 0.67 12.15
CA ASN A 196 -25.89 2.10 12.00
C ASN A 196 -26.58 2.95 13.07
N ARG A 197 -27.69 2.47 13.67
CA ARG A 197 -28.36 3.15 14.78
C ARG A 197 -27.48 3.37 16.01
N ARG A 198 -26.41 2.59 16.14
CA ARG A 198 -25.41 2.71 17.21
C ARG A 198 -24.21 3.58 16.82
N CYS A 199 -24.09 3.96 15.55
CA CYS A 199 -22.98 4.77 15.05
C CYS A 199 -23.17 6.25 15.42
N GLU A 200 -22.05 6.96 15.57
CA GLU A 200 -22.04 8.35 16.02
C GLU A 200 -21.18 9.23 15.10
N PRO A 201 -21.78 10.14 14.31
CA PRO A 201 -23.21 10.21 14.01
C PRO A 201 -23.65 9.00 13.13
N PRO A 202 -24.94 8.67 13.10
CA PRO A 202 -25.47 7.71 12.14
C PRO A 202 -25.21 8.18 10.71
N TRP A 203 -24.84 7.25 9.84
CA TRP A 203 -24.68 7.49 8.40
C TRP A 203 -26.06 7.67 7.74
N SER A 204 -26.14 8.50 6.70
CA SER A 204 -27.33 8.53 5.84
C SER A 204 -27.44 7.28 5.00
N GLU A 205 -28.65 6.95 4.56
CA GLU A 205 -28.91 5.77 3.72
C GLU A 205 -28.11 5.81 2.40
N GLU A 206 -27.98 6.98 1.78
CA GLU A 206 -27.20 7.19 0.56
C GLU A 206 -25.71 6.88 0.78
N GLU A 207 -25.14 7.34 1.90
CA GLU A 207 -23.74 7.05 2.26
C GLU A 207 -23.53 5.55 2.52
N LEU A 208 -24.49 4.87 3.15
CA LEU A 208 -24.45 3.43 3.33
C LEU A 208 -24.48 2.69 1.99
N ARG A 209 -25.35 3.08 1.05
CA ARG A 209 -25.39 2.51 -0.31
C ARG A 209 -24.06 2.66 -1.04
N VAL A 210 -23.47 3.86 -1.02
CA VAL A 210 -22.15 4.11 -1.63
C VAL A 210 -21.08 3.20 -1.03
N LYS A 211 -21.09 3.00 0.30
CA LYS A 211 -20.15 2.10 0.98
C LYS A 211 -20.38 0.63 0.63
N ILE A 212 -21.64 0.19 0.53
CA ILE A 212 -22.02 -1.17 0.12
C ILE A 212 -21.52 -1.45 -1.30
N GLN A 213 -21.80 -0.56 -2.25
CA GLN A 213 -21.33 -0.68 -3.63
C GLN A 213 -19.80 -0.67 -3.72
N GLY A 214 -19.16 0.22 -2.96
CA GLY A 214 -17.71 0.28 -2.85
C GLY A 214 -17.13 -1.03 -2.29
N ALA A 215 -17.72 -1.58 -1.24
CA ALA A 215 -17.30 -2.85 -0.63
C ALA A 215 -17.47 -4.03 -1.59
N ARG A 216 -18.55 -4.06 -2.38
CA ARG A 216 -18.77 -5.08 -3.42
C ARG A 216 -17.64 -5.06 -4.44
N ARG A 217 -17.29 -3.86 -4.92
CA ARG A 217 -16.33 -3.62 -6.00
C ARG A 217 -14.87 -3.75 -5.56
N TYR A 218 -14.53 -3.27 -4.37
CA TYR A 218 -13.14 -3.11 -3.93
C TYR A 218 -12.78 -3.94 -2.69
N GLY A 219 -13.76 -4.57 -2.04
CA GLY A 219 -13.53 -5.43 -0.88
C GLY A 219 -12.61 -6.61 -1.22
N ARG A 220 -11.74 -6.96 -0.26
CA ARG A 220 -10.73 -8.02 -0.42
C ARG A 220 -11.19 -9.39 0.08
N GLU A 221 -12.35 -9.47 0.74
CA GLU A 221 -12.86 -10.72 1.32
C GLU A 221 -13.31 -11.70 0.23
N ALA A 222 -13.20 -13.00 0.50
CA ALA A 222 -13.77 -14.02 -0.38
C ALA A 222 -15.31 -13.96 -0.33
N ILE A 223 -15.96 -14.14 -1.48
CA ILE A 223 -17.42 -14.19 -1.52
C ILE A 223 -17.89 -15.47 -0.81
N GLY A 224 -18.78 -15.33 0.18
CA GLY A 224 -19.30 -16.43 0.99
C GLY A 224 -18.35 -16.97 2.05
N GLY A 225 -17.19 -16.33 2.27
CA GLY A 225 -16.16 -16.85 3.19
C GLY A 225 -16.56 -16.95 4.67
N LEU A 226 -17.67 -16.31 5.08
CA LEU A 226 -18.22 -16.40 6.44
C LEU A 226 -19.39 -17.40 6.54
N LEU A 227 -19.80 -18.02 5.42
CA LEU A 227 -20.87 -19.02 5.40
C LEU A 227 -20.36 -20.42 5.77
N THR A 228 -19.09 -20.71 5.46
CA THR A 228 -18.42 -22.01 5.62
C THR A 228 -17.78 -22.24 6.99
N MET A 229 -17.68 -21.21 7.85
CA MET A 229 -17.26 -21.42 9.24
C MET A 229 -18.46 -21.83 10.08
N GLU A 230 -18.54 -23.12 10.41
CA GLU A 230 -19.21 -23.56 11.63
C GLU A 230 -18.56 -22.85 12.83
N LEU A 231 -19.41 -22.41 13.75
CA LEU A 231 -19.06 -21.59 14.90
C LEU A 231 -17.83 -22.11 15.65
N SER A 232 -16.72 -21.39 15.55
CA SER A 232 -15.83 -21.22 16.69
C SER A 232 -16.00 -19.78 17.15
N ALA A 233 -16.75 -19.63 18.24
CA ALA A 233 -16.98 -18.37 18.91
C ALA A 233 -15.68 -17.92 19.60
N GLU A 234 -14.74 -17.39 18.83
CA GLU A 234 -13.73 -16.47 19.34
C GLU A 234 -13.86 -15.17 18.56
N VAL A 235 -14.65 -14.25 19.12
CA VAL A 235 -14.61 -12.85 18.72
C VAL A 235 -13.26 -12.31 19.15
N GLU A 236 -12.25 -12.46 18.29
CA GLU A 236 -10.96 -11.78 18.41
C GLU A 236 -11.24 -10.27 18.58
N PRO A 237 -10.93 -9.66 19.75
CA PRO A 237 -11.23 -8.27 19.97
C PRO A 237 -10.48 -7.41 18.95
N LEU A 238 -11.20 -6.48 18.34
CA LEU A 238 -10.79 -5.59 17.24
C LEU A 238 -9.60 -4.64 17.55
N ASN A 239 -8.84 -4.84 18.63
CA ASN A 239 -7.68 -4.03 19.02
C ASN A 239 -6.31 -4.75 18.99
N GLY A 240 -6.21 -6.00 18.56
CA GLY A 240 -5.00 -6.84 18.70
C GLY A 240 -3.76 -6.55 17.82
N ARG A 241 -3.64 -5.40 17.13
CA ARG A 241 -2.41 -5.04 16.38
C ARG A 241 -1.69 -3.77 16.84
N ARG A 242 -2.02 -3.25 18.03
CA ARG A 242 -1.37 -2.05 18.59
C ARG A 242 -0.52 -2.24 19.84
N GLN A 243 -0.32 -3.45 20.34
CA GLN A 243 0.64 -3.70 21.43
C GLN A 243 1.50 -4.93 21.15
N ARG A 244 2.54 -4.73 20.35
CA ARG A 244 3.73 -5.58 20.35
C ARG A 244 4.95 -4.74 19.94
N PHE A 245 5.16 -3.62 20.64
CA PHE A 245 6.36 -2.78 20.51
C PHE A 245 6.71 -2.01 21.79
N LEU A 246 6.28 -2.51 22.96
CA LEU A 246 6.70 -2.01 24.27
C LEU A 246 6.80 -3.17 25.27
N GLN A 247 7.74 -4.09 25.05
CA GLN A 247 8.42 -4.91 26.07
C GLN A 247 9.21 -6.00 25.37
N LEU A 248 10.42 -5.65 24.93
CA LEU A 248 11.58 -6.52 24.79
C LEU A 248 12.76 -5.56 24.74
N ASP A 249 13.31 -5.31 25.93
CA ASP A 249 14.69 -4.86 26.22
C ASP A 249 14.73 -4.29 27.65
N ARG A 250 14.37 -5.12 28.63
CA ARG A 250 15.08 -5.09 29.91
C ARG A 250 16.20 -6.12 29.76
N HIS A 251 17.43 -5.69 30.07
CA HIS A 251 18.69 -6.44 30.11
C HIS A 251 19.61 -6.35 28.87
N ARG A 252 20.30 -5.20 28.73
CA ARG A 252 21.75 -5.04 28.94
C ARG A 252 22.21 -3.69 28.37
N ALA A 253 22.38 -2.71 29.25
CA ALA A 253 23.20 -1.54 28.97
C ALA A 253 24.09 -1.32 30.20
N THR A 254 25.35 -1.73 30.06
CA THR A 254 26.46 -1.27 30.91
C THR A 254 26.69 0.22 30.60
N PRO A 255 26.79 1.12 31.58
CA PRO A 255 27.08 2.51 31.31
C PRO A 255 28.56 2.69 30.97
N LEU A 256 28.84 3.29 29.82
CA LEU A 256 30.12 3.95 29.53
C LEU A 256 29.95 5.42 29.88
N SER A 257 30.44 5.82 31.04
CA SER A 257 30.76 7.20 31.37
C SER A 257 32.15 7.24 32.00
N GLU A 258 32.89 8.29 31.64
CA GLU A 258 34.21 8.69 32.17
C GLU A 258 35.42 8.11 31.42
N ILE A 259 35.86 8.85 30.39
CA ILE A 259 37.30 8.98 30.14
C ILE A 259 37.66 10.45 30.30
N ASP A 260 38.54 10.61 31.27
CA ASP A 260 39.12 11.78 31.88
C ASP A 260 40.07 12.54 30.96
N HIS A 261 40.24 13.83 31.24
CA HIS A 261 41.30 14.67 30.68
C HIS A 261 42.68 14.19 31.18
N PRO A 262 43.72 14.10 30.34
CA PRO A 262 45.08 14.01 30.86
C PRO A 262 45.73 15.39 30.95
N GLN A 263 45.96 15.83 32.20
CA GLN A 263 47.00 16.80 32.55
C GLN A 263 48.41 16.24 32.30
N ALA A 264 49.36 17.17 32.18
CA ALA A 264 50.73 16.97 31.73
C ALA A 264 51.73 16.47 32.78
N HIS A 265 52.86 15.95 32.23
CA HIS A 265 54.26 15.90 32.73
C HIS A 265 54.70 14.74 33.68
N PRO A 266 56.01 14.38 33.74
CA PRO A 266 57.16 14.66 32.85
C PRO A 266 58.15 13.47 32.60
N GLN A 267 59.13 13.73 31.72
CA GLN A 267 60.48 13.11 31.57
C GLN A 267 60.64 11.72 30.89
N CYS A 268 61.24 11.74 29.69
CA CYS A 268 62.52 11.05 29.49
C CYS A 268 63.31 11.64 28.30
N ARG A 269 64.60 11.89 28.52
CA ARG A 269 65.57 12.52 27.60
C ARG A 269 66.01 11.54 26.51
N ARG A 270 66.23 12.01 25.27
CA ARG A 270 67.56 12.08 24.60
C ARG A 270 67.46 12.33 23.09
N ALA A 271 68.23 13.34 22.66
CA ALA A 271 69.07 13.43 21.47
C ALA A 271 68.47 13.19 20.07
N GLY A 272 68.38 14.28 19.29
CA GLY A 272 68.31 14.25 17.83
C GLY A 272 68.85 15.56 17.26
N LYS A 273 70.04 15.48 16.67
CA LYS A 273 70.86 16.59 16.13
C LYS A 273 70.20 17.31 14.94
N GLU A 274 70.54 18.59 14.83
CA GLU A 274 70.42 19.45 13.66
C GLU A 274 71.12 18.90 12.42
N SER A 275 70.56 19.16 11.22
CA SER A 275 71.37 19.54 10.04
C SER A 275 70.53 20.05 8.85
N ARG A 276 70.63 21.37 8.63
CA ARG A 276 70.98 22.09 7.38
C ARG A 276 70.17 21.96 6.07
N ARG A 277 69.56 23.11 5.71
CA ARG A 277 69.74 23.97 4.49
C ARG A 277 69.47 23.46 3.05
N ALA A 278 68.70 24.32 2.35
CA ALA A 278 68.74 24.74 0.92
C ALA A 278 68.26 23.70 -0.14
N ALA A 279 67.64 24.03 -1.28
CA ALA A 279 67.59 25.26 -2.09
C ALA A 279 66.33 25.32 -3.00
N ARG A 280 66.10 26.53 -3.54
CA ARG A 280 65.13 26.98 -4.56
C ARG A 280 65.44 26.46 -5.99
N ALA A 281 64.47 26.76 -6.87
CA ALA A 281 64.53 26.91 -8.35
C ALA A 281 64.13 25.63 -9.13
N SER A 282 63.37 25.64 -10.21
CA SER A 282 62.64 26.66 -10.97
C SER A 282 61.71 25.91 -11.94
N GLN A 283 60.49 26.42 -12.16
CA GLN A 283 59.67 26.11 -13.34
C GLN A 283 59.96 27.14 -14.43
N CYS A 284 60.13 26.70 -15.69
CA CYS A 284 59.69 27.38 -16.93
C CYS A 284 60.09 26.57 -18.18
N LYS A 285 59.08 25.94 -18.86
CA LYS A 285 58.74 25.89 -20.31
C LYS A 285 59.86 25.72 -21.40
N PRO A 286 59.57 25.45 -22.71
CA PRO A 286 58.28 25.53 -23.45
C PRO A 286 57.97 24.40 -24.49
N LEU A 287 56.74 24.48 -25.03
CA LEU A 287 56.25 24.20 -26.40
C LEU A 287 57.04 23.24 -27.32
N ASN A 288 56.42 22.12 -27.71
CA ASN A 288 55.66 21.96 -28.96
C ASN A 288 54.79 20.69 -28.87
#